data_AF-A0A2G9TC48-F1
#
_entry.id   AF-A0A2G9TC48-F1
#
_cell.length_a   1.000
_cell.length_b   1.000
_cell.length_c   1.000
_cell.angle_alpha   90.00
_cell.angle_beta   90.00
_cell.angle_gamma   90.00
#
_symmetry.space_group_name_H-M   'P 1'
#
loop_
_entity.id
_entity.type
_entity.pdbx_description
1 polymer ?
#
loop_
_entity_poly.entity_id
_entity_poly.type
_entity_poly.pdbx_seq_one_letter_code
_entity_poly.pdbx_strand_id
1 'polypeptide(L)'
;MVDVISRTIFKLPPLSRVIVVLTGAVLIHLSIGTYHTFGNMLPYMASYMRNYTDPNIRIEHFMWVPTFQGCFPFSMVIGGTLAFHLGPRMTTCIGCTIAT
;
A
#
# COMPACT_ATOMS: atom_id res chain seq x y z
N MET A 1 0.16 -5.47 26.17
CA MET A 1 -0.82 -4.36 26.29
C MET A 1 -1.99 -4.66 25.37
N VAL A 2 -3.24 -4.57 25.84
CA VAL A 2 -4.40 -4.81 24.96
C VAL A 2 -4.69 -3.51 24.19
N ASP A 3 -4.34 -3.49 22.91
CA ASP A 3 -4.57 -2.34 22.01
C ASP A 3 -6.02 -1.88 22.01
N VAL A 4 -6.25 -0.58 21.89
CA VAL A 4 -7.58 0.05 21.80
C VAL A 4 -8.41 -0.59 20.67
N ILE A 5 -7.77 -0.79 19.51
CA ILE A 5 -8.37 -1.47 18.35
C ILE A 5 -8.81 -2.90 18.70
N SER A 6 -8.01 -3.62 19.50
CA SER A 6 -8.37 -4.95 19.99
C SER A 6 -9.66 -4.94 20.77
N ARG A 7 -9.78 -4.02 21.74
CA ARG A 7 -10.97 -3.92 22.58
C ARG A 7 -12.22 -3.66 21.76
N THR A 8 -12.13 -2.86 20.69
CA THR A 8 -13.25 -2.59 19.80
C THR A 8 -13.66 -3.83 19.00
N ILE A 9 -12.69 -4.57 18.43
CA ILE A 9 -12.95 -5.79 17.66
C ILE A 9 -13.54 -6.90 18.54
N PHE A 10 -13.10 -7.02 19.80
CA PHE A 10 -13.60 -8.03 20.73
C PHE A 10 -15.04 -7.79 21.21
N LYS A 11 -15.63 -6.61 20.96
CA LYS A 11 -17.07 -6.38 21.21
C LYS A 11 -17.98 -7.02 20.16
N LEU A 12 -17.43 -7.44 19.02
CA LEU A 12 -18.19 -8.04 17.94
C LEU A 12 -18.47 -9.53 18.22
N PRO A 13 -19.59 -10.07 17.71
CA PRO A 13 -19.83 -11.51 17.75
C PRO A 13 -18.74 -12.27 16.96
N PRO A 14 -18.46 -13.54 17.32
CA PRO A 14 -17.27 -14.25 16.85
C PRO A 14 -17.18 -14.38 15.33
N LEU A 15 -18.33 -14.55 14.65
CA LEU A 15 -18.39 -14.71 13.20
C LEU A 15 -18.11 -13.38 12.48
N SER A 16 -18.72 -12.28 12.93
CA SER A 16 -18.46 -10.94 12.38
C SER A 16 -17.02 -10.49 12.60
N ARG A 17 -16.42 -10.86 13.74
CA ARG A 17 -15.00 -10.59 14.01
C ARG A 17 -14.09 -11.21 12.94
N VAL A 18 -14.32 -12.47 12.59
CA VAL A 18 -13.54 -13.18 11.58
C VAL A 18 -13.71 -12.52 10.21
N ILE A 19 -14.95 -12.22 9.82
CA ILE A 19 -15.25 -11.57 8.54
C ILE A 19 -14.48 -10.24 8.43
N VAL A 20 -14.60 -9.35 9.42
CA VAL A 20 -13.97 -8.02 9.38
C VAL A 20 -12.45 -8.12 9.26
N VAL A 21 -11.81 -9.02 10.03
CA VAL A 21 -10.35 -9.19 9.98
C VAL A 21 -9.89 -9.75 8.63
N LEU A 22 -10.60 -10.76 8.10
CA LEU A 22 -10.26 -11.36 6.80
C LEU A 22 -10.47 -10.38 5.65
N THR A 23 -11.60 -9.66 5.63
CA THR A 23 -11.86 -8.64 4.63
C THR A 23 -10.78 -7.56 4.66
N GLY A 24 -10.40 -7.07 5.84
CA GLY A 24 -9.30 -6.11 5.97
C GLY A 24 -7.97 -6.65 5.43
N ALA A 25 -7.62 -7.90 5.75
CA ALA A 25 -6.40 -8.53 5.24
C ALA A 25 -6.39 -8.66 3.71
N VAL A 26 -7.53 -9.04 3.11
CA VAL A 26 -7.70 -9.15 1.66
C VAL A 26 -7.56 -7.78 0.99
N LEU A 27 -8.19 -6.74 1.54
CA LEU A 27 -8.09 -5.39 1.00
C LEU A 27 -6.66 -4.87 1.00
N ILE A 28 -5.90 -5.10 2.07
CA ILE A 28 -4.48 -4.71 2.13
C ILE A 28 -3.67 -5.43 1.04
N HIS A 29 -3.87 -6.73 0.84
CA HIS A 29 -3.15 -7.47 -0.21
C HIS A 29 -3.57 -7.02 -1.61
N LEU A 30 -4.85 -6.71 -1.82
CA LEU A 30 -5.34 -6.19 -3.08
C LEU A 30 -4.69 -4.84 -3.43
N SER A 31 -4.59 -3.93 -2.45
CA SER A 31 -3.88 -2.66 -2.61
C SER A 31 -2.38 -2.83 -2.83
N ILE A 32 -1.73 -3.81 -2.20
CA ILE A 32 -0.32 -4.12 -2.49
C ILE A 32 -0.18 -4.66 -3.93
N GLY A 33 -1.14 -5.46 -4.40
CA GLY A 33 -1.19 -5.99 -5.76
C GLY A 33 -1.19 -4.91 -6.84
N THR A 34 -1.81 -3.75 -6.60
CA THR A 34 -1.81 -2.63 -7.58
C THR A 34 -0.41 -2.04 -7.81
N TYR A 35 0.49 -2.15 -6.82
CA TYR A 35 1.89 -1.77 -7.05
C TYR A 35 2.53 -2.68 -8.10
N HIS A 36 2.32 -3.99 -8.02
CA HIS A 36 2.90 -4.93 -8.98
C HIS A 36 2.36 -4.78 -10.40
N THR A 37 1.14 -4.23 -10.58
CA THR A 37 0.57 -3.97 -11.91
C THR A 37 0.94 -2.61 -12.49
N PHE A 38 1.62 -1.75 -11.73
CA PHE A 38 1.99 -0.40 -12.16
C PHE A 38 2.89 -0.39 -13.40
N GLY A 39 3.72 -1.42 -13.59
CA GLY A 39 4.56 -1.57 -14.79
C GLY A 39 3.75 -1.55 -16.09
N ASN A 40 2.52 -2.07 -16.07
CA ASN A 40 1.64 -2.08 -17.25
C ASN A 40 1.08 -0.68 -17.57
N MET A 41 1.09 0.24 -16.61
CA MET A 41 0.60 1.62 -16.79
C MET A 41 1.66 2.55 -17.39
N LEU A 42 2.95 2.22 -17.28
CA LEU A 42 4.05 3.08 -17.74
C LEU A 42 3.95 3.50 -19.22
N PRO A 43 3.63 2.59 -20.17
CA PRO A 43 3.49 2.98 -21.58
C PRO A 43 2.34 3.96 -21.81
N TYR A 44 1.24 3.79 -21.07
CA TYR A 44 0.09 4.71 -21.15
C TYR A 44 0.43 6.08 -20.61
N MET A 45 1.14 6.15 -19.48
CA MET A 45 1.63 7.41 -18.93
C MET A 45 2.59 8.13 -19.88
N ALA A 46 3.52 7.39 -20.49
CA ALA A 46 4.45 7.92 -21.48
C ALA A 46 3.73 8.44 -22.72
N SER A 47 2.75 7.68 -23.25
CA SER A 47 1.95 8.13 -24.39
C SER A 47 1.10 9.35 -24.07
N TYR A 48 0.56 9.45 -22.85
CA TYR A 48 -0.19 10.61 -22.40
C TYR A 48 0.70 11.86 -22.34
N MET A 49 1.84 11.78 -21.65
CA MET A 49 2.78 12.91 -21.56
C MET A 49 3.33 13.32 -22.92
N ARG A 50 3.53 12.36 -23.83
CA ARG A 50 3.96 12.67 -25.20
C ARG A 50 2.93 13.47 -25.99
N ASN A 51 1.64 13.17 -25.82
CA ASN A 51 0.55 13.84 -26.53
C ASN A 51 0.15 15.18 -25.91
N TYR A 52 0.27 15.34 -24.60
CA TYR A 52 -0.26 16.50 -23.87
C TYR A 52 0.80 17.41 -23.23
N THR A 53 2.08 17.05 -23.25
CA THR A 53 3.14 17.81 -22.57
C THR A 53 4.35 18.07 -23.46
N ASP A 54 5.06 17.01 -23.87
CA ASP A 54 6.27 17.14 -24.70
C ASP A 54 6.42 15.94 -25.66
N PRO A 55 6.43 16.17 -26.99
CA PRO A 55 6.58 15.12 -28.00
C PRO A 55 7.90 14.32 -27.93
N ASN A 56 8.92 14.85 -27.24
CA ASN A 56 10.23 14.21 -27.08
C ASN A 56 10.26 13.20 -25.94
N ILE A 57 9.20 13.14 -25.12
CA ILE A 57 9.14 12.19 -24.00
C ILE A 57 9.07 10.75 -24.54
N ARG A 58 10.09 9.97 -24.16
CA ARG A 58 10.23 8.54 -24.42
C ARG A 58 9.96 7.73 -23.17
N ILE A 59 9.59 6.47 -23.37
CA ILE A 59 9.31 5.53 -22.28
C ILE A 59 10.53 5.30 -21.37
N GLU A 60 11.73 5.46 -21.93
CA GLU A 60 13.00 5.30 -21.21
C GLU A 60 13.16 6.28 -20.04
N HIS A 61 12.60 7.49 -20.16
CA HIS A 61 12.63 8.49 -19.10
C HIS A 61 11.78 8.08 -17.88
N PHE A 62 10.81 7.18 -18.07
CA PHE A 62 9.97 6.66 -16.99
C PHE A 62 10.59 5.47 -16.26
N MET A 63 11.77 4.98 -16.66
CA MET A 63 12.42 3.86 -15.97
C MET A 63 12.66 4.13 -14.48
N TRP A 64 12.79 5.40 -14.08
CA TRP A 64 12.90 5.78 -12.68
C TRP A 64 11.69 5.37 -11.85
N VAL A 65 10.48 5.39 -12.41
CA VAL A 65 9.24 5.11 -11.69
C VAL A 65 9.20 3.68 -11.12
N PRO A 66 9.41 2.61 -11.91
CA PRO A 66 9.51 1.25 -11.36
C PRO A 66 10.77 1.06 -10.49
N THR A 67 11.87 1.79 -10.74
CA THR A 67 13.06 1.73 -9.87
C THR A 67 12.74 2.25 -8.46
N PHE A 68 12.02 3.37 -8.33
CA PHE A 68 11.55 3.88 -7.03
C PHE A 68 10.53 2.94 -6.39
N GLN A 69 9.73 2.23 -7.17
CA GLN A 69 8.83 1.21 -6.65
C GLN A 69 9.61 0.03 -6.01
N GLY A 70 10.79 -0.28 -6.54
CA GLY A 70 11.74 -1.24 -5.95
C GLY A 70 12.29 -0.83 -4.59
N CYS A 71 12.11 0.43 -4.16
CA CYS A 71 12.48 0.92 -2.83
C CYS A 71 11.49 0.51 -1.71
N PHE A 72 10.53 -0.38 -2.01
CA PHE A 72 9.61 -0.96 -1.02
C PHE A 72 10.27 -1.52 0.27
N PRO A 73 11.48 -2.11 0.24
CA PRO A 73 12.14 -2.59 1.44
C PRO A 73 12.36 -1.52 2.52
N PHE A 74 12.54 -0.25 2.14
CA PHE A 74 12.65 0.84 3.12
C PHE A 74 11.35 1.03 3.91
N SER A 75 10.21 0.92 3.23
CA SER A 75 8.89 0.98 3.88
C SER A 75 8.69 -0.20 4.83
N MET A 76 9.18 -1.39 4.49
CA MET A 76 9.12 -2.56 5.37
C MET A 76 9.96 -2.38 6.65
N VAL A 77 11.16 -1.78 6.54
CA VAL A 77 12.00 -1.48 7.71
C VAL A 77 11.31 -0.47 8.63
N ILE A 78 10.82 0.63 8.06
CA ILE A 78 10.09 1.68 8.81
C ILE A 78 8.84 1.09 9.46
N GLY A 79 8.06 0.30 8.73
CA GLY A 79 6.88 -0.39 9.24
C GLY A 79 7.18 -1.36 10.37
N GLY A 80 8.29 -2.10 10.28
CA GLY A 80 8.76 -3.00 11.34
C GLY A 80 9.12 -2.24 12.63
N THR A 81 9.88 -1.15 12.52
CA THR A 81 10.21 -0.28 13.66
C THR A 81 8.96 0.34 14.27
N LEU A 82 8.02 0.81 13.44
CA LEU A 82 6.77 1.41 13.91
C LEU A 82 5.88 0.37 14.63
N ALA A 83 5.80 -0.85 14.11
CA ALA A 83 5.09 -1.97 14.73
C ALA A 83 5.69 -2.38 16.10
N PHE A 84 7.02 -2.26 16.26
CA PHE A 84 7.67 -2.51 17.54
C PHE A 84 7.25 -1.50 18.63
N HIS A 85 7.05 -0.22 18.26
CA HIS A 85 6.69 0.83 19.22
C HIS A 85 5.18 0.99 19.46
N LEU A 86 4.36 0.94 18.40
CA LEU A 86 2.93 1.25 18.45
C LEU A 86 2.03 0.01 18.39
N GLY A 87 2.61 -1.18 18.22
CA GLY A 87 1.89 -2.41 17.97
C GLY A 87 1.45 -2.57 16.51
N PRO A 88 1.21 -3.81 16.06
CA PRO A 88 0.99 -4.10 14.64
C PRO A 88 -0.28 -3.44 14.08
N ARG A 89 -1.36 -3.35 14.87
CA ARG A 89 -2.66 -2.88 14.39
C ARG A 89 -2.70 -1.38 14.14
N MET A 90 -2.13 -0.59 15.07
CA MET A 90 -2.01 0.86 14.90
C MET A 90 -1.09 1.20 13.72
N THR A 91 0.02 0.48 13.59
CA THR A 91 0.94 0.61 12.44
C THR A 91 0.25 0.32 11.12
N THR A 92 -0.57 -0.73 11.04
CA THR A 92 -1.39 -1.00 9.83
C THR A 92 -2.35 0.14 9.53
N CYS A 93 -3.05 0.69 10.53
CA CYS A 93 -3.95 1.83 10.31
C CYS A 93 -3.21 3.08 9.78
N ILE A 94 -2.04 3.39 10.33
CA ILE A 94 -1.20 4.49 9.85
C ILE A 94 -0.78 4.24 8.40
N GLY A 95 -0.33 3.02 8.08
CA GLY A 95 0.04 2.63 6.72
C GLY A 95 -1.12 2.78 5.72
N CYS A 96 -2.32 2.31 6.08
CA CYS A 96 -3.50 2.48 5.25
C CYS A 96 -3.88 3.95 5.03
N THR A 97 -3.68 4.81 6.03
CA THR A 97 -3.96 6.26 5.94
C THR A 97 -2.99 6.96 4.99
N ILE A 98 -1.73 6.54 4.96
CA ILE A 98 -0.71 7.10 4.05
C ILE A 98 -0.95 6.64 2.59
N ALA A 99 -1.45 5.42 2.41
CA ALA A 99 -1.68 4.83 1.09
C ALA A 99 -2.97 5.31 0.39
N THR A 100 -3.92 5.89 1.14
CA THR A 100 -5.19 6.43 0.62
C THR A 100 -5.01 7.90 0.24
#